data_AF-A0A2D7L8W1-F1
#
_entry.id   AF-A0A2D7L8W1-F1
#
_cell.length_a   1.000
_cell.length_b   1.000
_cell.length_c   1.000
_cell.angle_alpha   90.00
_cell.angle_beta   90.00
_cell.angle_gamma   90.00
#
_symmetry.space_group_name_H-M   'P 1'
#
loop_
_entity.id
_entity.type
_entity.pdbx_description
1 polymer ?
#
loop_
_entity_poly.entity_id
_entity_poly.type
_entity_poly.pdbx_seq_one_letter_code
_entity_poly.pdbx_strand_id
1 'polypeptide(L)'
;MGNWLAETKWDTFSTITYRYDVKTKQNYDIMTGLEEYLKSLDKPFNMFWVTEYTNYDYNTHNHLLVKGNIIGDINYHLKSKSLIGDYVQHLPYEEGASTYVSKYICDTKTNWGIVNNNS
;
A
#
# COMPACT_ATOMS: atom_id res chain seq x y z
N MET A 1 10.32 -5.22 16.49
CA MET A 1 9.96 -6.02 15.31
C MET A 1 9.50 -5.04 14.24
N GLY A 2 10.29 -4.82 13.19
CA GLY A 2 10.08 -3.75 12.19
C GLY A 2 11.34 -3.39 11.40
N ASN A 3 12.53 -3.71 11.92
CA ASN A 3 13.82 -3.43 11.26
C ASN A 3 13.95 -4.07 9.87
N TRP A 4 13.28 -5.20 9.63
CA TRP A 4 13.34 -5.89 8.34
C TRP A 4 12.70 -5.06 7.20
N LEU A 5 11.70 -4.21 7.49
CA LEU A 5 11.15 -3.27 6.52
C LEU A 5 12.11 -2.10 6.21
N ALA A 6 13.08 -1.83 7.09
CA ALA A 6 14.11 -0.83 6.84
C ALA A 6 15.31 -1.39 6.06
N GLU A 7 15.49 -2.71 6.00
CA GLU A 7 16.54 -3.36 5.19
C GLU A 7 16.32 -3.21 3.69
N THR A 8 15.06 -3.05 3.27
CA THR A 8 14.73 -2.73 1.88
C THR A 8 14.90 -1.24 1.62
N LYS A 9 15.73 -0.88 0.64
CA LYS A 9 15.79 0.48 0.10
C LYS A 9 14.54 0.76 -0.74
N TRP A 10 13.52 1.30 -0.10
CA TRP A 10 12.29 1.74 -0.76
C TRP A 10 12.52 3.05 -1.52
N ASP A 11 11.75 3.26 -2.59
CA ASP A 11 11.83 4.46 -3.42
C ASP A 11 10.73 5.47 -3.04
N THR A 12 9.54 4.98 -2.69
CA THR A 12 8.35 5.80 -2.49
C THR A 12 7.53 5.33 -1.30
N PHE A 13 7.06 6.29 -0.50
CA PHE A 13 6.00 6.10 0.47
C PHE A 13 4.69 6.66 -0.11
N SER A 14 3.63 5.86 -0.09
CA SER A 14 2.33 6.29 -0.61
C SER A 14 1.23 6.16 0.42
N THR A 15 0.29 7.11 0.40
CA THR A 15 -0.96 7.03 1.16
C THR A 15 -2.13 7.01 0.19
N ILE A 16 -2.95 5.96 0.31
CA ILE A 16 -4.14 5.76 -0.50
C ILE A 16 -5.37 6.00 0.38
N THR A 17 -6.16 6.99 -0.01
CA THR A 17 -7.47 7.28 0.56
C THR A 17 -8.52 7.02 -0.52
N TYR A 18 -9.52 6.20 -0.21
CA TYR A 18 -10.61 5.92 -1.14
C TYR A 18 -11.59 7.07 -1.25
N ARG A 19 -12.30 7.14 -2.39
CA ARG A 19 -13.34 8.16 -2.63
C ARG A 19 -14.62 7.93 -1.82
N TYR A 20 -14.79 6.74 -1.27
CA TYR A 20 -15.97 6.32 -0.53
C TYR A 20 -15.57 5.31 0.55
N ASP A 21 -16.49 5.05 1.47
CA ASP A 21 -16.32 4.09 2.55
C ASP A 21 -16.02 2.68 2.00
N VAL A 22 -14.77 2.23 2.22
CA VAL A 22 -14.32 0.87 1.91
C VAL A 22 -14.11 0.11 3.21
N LYS A 23 -14.87 -0.98 3.37
CA LYS A 23 -14.79 -1.86 4.55
C LYS A 23 -13.54 -2.74 4.51
N THR A 24 -13.12 -3.23 5.68
CA THR A 24 -11.90 -4.03 5.86
C THR A 24 -11.72 -5.17 4.87
N LYS A 25 -12.77 -5.99 4.68
CA LYS A 25 -12.73 -7.12 3.74
C LYS A 25 -12.57 -6.64 2.30
N GLN A 26 -13.35 -5.63 1.90
CA GLN A 26 -13.27 -5.05 0.57
C GLN A 26 -11.89 -4.41 0.33
N ASN A 27 -11.31 -3.75 1.33
CA ASN A 27 -9.96 -3.20 1.22
C ASN A 27 -8.92 -4.30 0.99
N TYR A 28 -9.02 -5.40 1.75
CA TYR A 28 -8.16 -6.56 1.55
C TYR A 28 -8.25 -7.08 0.12
N ASP A 29 -9.47 -7.28 -0.40
CA ASP A 29 -9.71 -7.76 -1.76
C ASP A 29 -9.18 -6.77 -2.83
N ILE A 30 -9.25 -5.46 -2.58
CA ILE A 30 -8.67 -4.43 -3.45
C ILE A 30 -7.14 -4.53 -3.46
N MET A 31 -6.52 -4.64 -2.28
CA MET A 31 -5.07 -4.65 -2.17
C MET A 31 -4.46 -5.94 -2.73
N THR A 32 -5.07 -7.10 -2.49
CA THR A 32 -4.64 -8.36 -3.11
C THR A 32 -4.85 -8.35 -4.63
N GLY A 33 -5.97 -7.81 -5.11
CA GLY A 33 -6.20 -7.62 -6.54
C GLY A 33 -5.18 -6.67 -7.20
N LEU A 34 -4.73 -5.63 -6.46
CA LEU A 34 -3.64 -4.76 -6.91
C LEU A 34 -2.32 -5.53 -7.01
N GLU A 35 -2.00 -6.39 -6.03
CA GLU A 35 -0.80 -7.23 -6.11
C GLU A 35 -0.81 -8.14 -7.35
N GLU A 36 -1.92 -8.83 -7.61
CA GLU A 36 -2.08 -9.72 -8.75
C GLU A 36 -1.92 -8.97 -10.08
N TYR A 37 -2.54 -7.79 -10.18
CA TYR A 37 -2.38 -6.92 -11.34
C TYR A 37 -0.92 -6.53 -11.54
N LEU A 38 -0.23 -6.02 -10.52
CA LEU A 38 1.16 -5.59 -10.64
C LEU A 38 2.09 -6.76 -11.00
N LYS A 39 1.88 -7.95 -10.43
CA LYS A 39 2.62 -9.18 -10.79
C LYS A 39 2.44 -9.55 -12.26
N SER A 40 1.28 -9.26 -12.85
CA SER A 40 1.00 -9.55 -14.27
C SER A 40 1.68 -8.60 -15.26
N LEU A 41 2.28 -7.49 -14.80
CA LEU A 41 2.90 -6.50 -15.68
C LEU A 41 4.30 -6.87 -16.16
N ASP A 42 4.85 -8.01 -15.71
CA ASP A 42 6.23 -8.44 -16.00
C ASP A 42 7.28 -7.36 -15.70
N LYS A 43 7.09 -6.62 -14.60
CA LYS A 43 7.99 -5.57 -14.13
C LYS A 43 8.61 -5.96 -12.78
N PRO A 44 9.90 -5.66 -12.55
CA PRO A 44 10.49 -5.84 -11.23
C PRO A 44 9.97 -4.77 -10.26
N PHE A 45 9.45 -5.20 -9.12
CA PHE A 45 9.01 -4.31 -8.05
C PHE A 45 9.00 -5.01 -6.69
N ASN A 46 9.12 -4.22 -5.62
CA ASN A 46 8.68 -4.65 -4.29
C ASN A 46 7.60 -3.69 -3.81
N MET A 47 6.62 -4.23 -3.10
CA MET A 47 5.57 -3.45 -2.48
C MET A 47 5.24 -4.04 -1.12
N PHE A 48 5.25 -3.21 -0.09
CA PHE A 48 4.61 -3.48 1.19
C PHE A 48 3.39 -2.58 1.30
N TRP A 49 2.29 -3.10 1.84
CA TRP A 49 1.12 -2.29 2.14
C TRP A 49 0.53 -2.68 3.50
N VAL A 50 -0.05 -1.69 4.19
CA VAL A 50 -0.78 -1.90 5.44
C VAL A 50 -2.03 -1.03 5.47
N THR A 51 -3.10 -1.60 6.01
CA THR A 51 -4.37 -0.92 6.23
C THR A 51 -4.39 -0.27 7.60
N GLU A 52 -4.65 1.02 7.66
CA GLU A 52 -5.03 1.75 8.86
C GLU A 52 -6.56 1.93 8.88
N TYR A 53 -7.18 1.64 10.03
CA TYR A 53 -8.59 1.96 10.26
C TYR A 53 -8.67 3.33 10.92
N THR A 54 -9.54 4.18 10.37
CA THR A 54 -9.90 5.43 11.03
C THR A 54 -10.67 5.14 12.32
N ASN A 55 -10.61 6.05 13.30
CA ASN A 55 -11.19 5.94 14.67
C ASN A 55 -12.69 5.59 14.76
N TYR A 56 -13.39 5.48 13.63
CA TYR A 56 -14.80 5.14 13.58
C TYR A 56 -15.11 3.88 12.74
N ASP A 57 -14.11 3.11 12.31
CA ASP A 57 -14.25 1.89 11.48
C ASP A 57 -15.03 2.08 10.15
N TYR A 58 -15.31 3.33 9.75
CA TYR A 58 -16.06 3.65 8.54
C TYR A 58 -15.16 3.70 7.30
N ASN A 59 -13.93 4.18 7.46
CA ASN A 59 -12.97 4.40 6.38
C ASN A 59 -11.64 3.69 6.61
N THR A 60 -11.14 3.05 5.56
CA THR A 60 -9.81 2.44 5.48
C THR A 60 -8.85 3.35 4.73
N HIS A 61 -7.63 3.50 5.25
CA HIS A 61 -6.51 4.15 4.58
C HIS A 61 -5.41 3.13 4.39
N ASN A 62 -4.70 3.17 3.25
CA ASN A 62 -3.56 2.28 3.04
C ASN A 62 -2.27 3.07 2.97
N HIS A 63 -1.25 2.56 3.65
CA HIS A 63 0.12 3.03 3.56
C HIS A 63 0.93 2.02 2.78
N LEU A 64 1.61 2.47 1.73
CA LEU A 64 2.42 1.63 0.87
C LEU A 64 3.88 2.07 0.93
N LEU A 65 4.78 1.10 1.00
CA LEU A 65 6.19 1.27 0.67
C LEU A 65 6.41 0.59 -0.68
N VAL A 66 6.95 1.34 -1.63
CA VAL A 66 7.10 0.89 -3.02
C VAL A 66 8.55 1.04 -3.44
N LYS A 67 9.05 0.00 -4.10
CA LYS A 67 10.34 -0.02 -4.80
C LYS A 67 10.11 -0.43 -6.24
N GLY A 68 10.72 0.28 -7.17
CA GLY A 68 10.53 0.09 -8.61
C GLY A 68 9.54 1.10 -9.23
N ASN A 69 9.58 1.18 -10.55
CA ASN A 69 8.80 2.17 -11.31
C ASN A 69 7.37 1.68 -11.60
N ILE A 70 6.55 1.58 -10.55
CA ILE A 70 5.16 1.07 -10.62
C ILE A 70 4.10 2.04 -10.07
N ILE A 71 4.48 3.25 -9.63
CA ILE A 71 3.53 4.25 -9.09
C ILE A 71 2.46 4.64 -10.12
N GLY A 72 2.85 4.75 -11.39
CA GLY A 72 1.92 4.99 -12.49
C GLY A 72 0.91 3.85 -12.67
N ASP A 73 1.37 2.60 -12.55
CA ASP A 73 0.54 1.40 -12.69
C ASP A 73 -0.45 1.26 -11.51
N ILE A 74 -0.01 1.55 -10.28
CA ILE A 74 -0.87 1.60 -9.09
C ILE A 74 -2.02 2.60 -9.30
N ASN A 75 -1.67 3.83 -9.69
CA ASN A 75 -2.66 4.87 -9.94
C ASN A 75 -3.62 4.48 -11.07
N TYR A 76 -3.09 3.95 -12.17
CA TYR A 76 -3.90 3.50 -13.29
C TYR A 76 -4.92 2.44 -12.86
N HIS A 77 -4.47 1.39 -12.16
CA HIS A 77 -5.33 0.30 -11.71
C HIS A 77 -6.48 0.80 -10.81
N LEU A 78 -6.14 1.59 -9.79
CA LEU A 78 -7.11 2.07 -8.81
C LEU A 78 -8.06 3.12 -9.41
N LYS A 79 -7.56 4.02 -10.27
CA LYS A 79 -8.41 5.01 -10.99
C LYS A 79 -9.34 4.33 -11.98
N SER A 80 -8.89 3.30 -12.71
CA SER A 80 -9.72 2.55 -13.66
C SER A 80 -10.96 1.91 -12.99
N LYS A 81 -10.84 1.56 -11.70
CA LYS A 81 -11.92 1.02 -10.87
C LYS A 81 -12.70 2.11 -10.12
N SER A 82 -12.43 3.39 -10.38
CA SER A 82 -13.02 4.54 -9.69
C SER A 82 -12.86 4.51 -8.16
N LEU A 83 -11.81 3.84 -7.66
CA LEU A 83 -11.55 3.68 -6.22
C LEU A 83 -10.93 4.93 -5.59
N ILE A 84 -10.06 5.60 -6.34
CA ILE A 84 -9.26 6.73 -5.86
C ILE A 84 -9.53 8.00 -6.66
N GLY A 85 -9.36 9.15 -5.99
CA GLY A 85 -9.42 10.48 -6.59
C GLY A 85 -8.06 11.16 -6.54
N ASP A 86 -8.05 12.46 -6.29
CA ASP A 86 -6.81 13.25 -6.22
C ASP A 86 -6.13 13.22 -4.84
N TYR A 87 -6.77 12.59 -3.85
CA TYR A 87 -6.28 12.47 -2.47
C TYR A 87 -5.28 11.32 -2.25
N VAL A 88 -4.67 10.81 -3.33
CA VAL A 88 -3.56 9.84 -3.24
C VAL A 88 -2.25 10.59 -3.26
N GLN A 89 -1.41 10.32 -2.28
CA GLN A 89 -0.12 10.97 -2.14
C GLN A 89 1.00 9.96 -2.36
N HIS A 90 1.98 10.34 -3.17
CA HIS A 90 3.22 9.60 -3.37
C HIS A 90 4.38 10.52 -3.04
N LEU A 91 5.15 10.18 -2.02
CA LEU A 91 6.31 10.94 -1.57
C LEU A 91 7.58 10.09 -1.70
N PRO A 92 8.74 10.71 -1.92
CA PRO A 92 10.02 10.02 -1.76
C PRO A 92 10.08 9.32 -0.40
N TYR A 93 10.65 8.11 -0.38
CA TYR A 93 10.83 7.40 0.88
C TYR A 93 11.81 8.11 1.80
N GLU A 94 11.45 8.19 3.09
CA GLU A 94 12.33 8.60 4.18
C GLU A 94 12.45 7.44 5.19
N GLU A 95 13.62 7.26 5.80
CA GLU A 95 13.93 6.10 6.66
C GLU A 95 12.90 5.90 7.80
N GLY A 96 12.34 6.98 8.32
CA GLY A 96 11.29 6.95 9.34
C GLY A 96 9.96 6.34 8.88
N ALA A 97 9.69 6.25 7.58
CA ALA A 97 8.46 5.69 7.05
C ALA A 97 8.32 4.19 7.35
N SER A 98 9.41 3.43 7.33
CA SER A 98 9.38 2.00 7.70
C SER A 98 9.02 1.82 9.18
N THR A 99 9.59 2.64 10.06
CA THR A 99 9.22 2.65 11.50
C THR A 99 7.75 3.04 11.66
N TYR A 100 7.30 4.07 10.95
CA TYR A 100 5.92 4.55 10.99
C TYR A 100 4.92 3.46 10.61
N VAL A 101 5.15 2.74 9.50
CA VAL A 101 4.20 1.69 9.07
C VAL A 101 4.29 0.42 9.92
N SER A 102 5.46 0.13 10.49
CA SER A 102 5.66 -1.08 11.32
C SER A 102 4.79 -1.11 12.57
N LYS A 103 4.40 0.07 13.10
CA LYS A 103 3.51 0.16 14.27
C LYS A 103 2.14 -0.47 14.00
N TYR A 104 1.66 -0.43 12.76
CA TYR A 104 0.37 -0.98 12.36
C TYR A 104 0.41 -2.50 12.28
N ILE A 105 1.54 -3.11 11.91
CA ILE A 105 1.71 -4.58 11.84
C ILE A 105 1.44 -5.24 13.19
N CYS A 106 1.73 -4.55 14.30
CA CYS A 106 1.51 -5.05 15.64
C CYS A 106 0.04 -4.94 16.12
N ASP A 107 -0.83 -4.28 15.35
CA ASP A 107 -2.25 -4.18 15.66
C ASP A 107 -3.01 -5.37 15.05
N THR A 108 -3.66 -6.15 15.91
CA THR A 108 -4.42 -7.36 15.54
C THR A 108 -5.62 -7.08 14.65
N LYS A 109 -5.99 -5.81 14.47
CA LYS A 109 -7.08 -5.42 13.60
C LYS A 109 -6.64 -5.20 12.15
N THR A 110 -5.34 -5.09 11.86
CA THR A 110 -4.83 -4.63 10.55
C THR A 110 -4.52 -5.73 9.56
N ASN A 111 -4.85 -5.45 8.30
CA ASN A 111 -4.44 -6.23 7.15
C ASN A 111 -3.18 -5.61 6.53
N TRP A 112 -2.21 -6.44 6.20
CA TRP A 112 -1.00 -6.04 5.49
C TRP A 112 -0.56 -7.13 4.53
N GLY A 113 0.23 -6.75 3.53
CA GLY A 113 0.83 -7.66 2.57
C GLY A 113 2.20 -7.20 2.12
N ILE A 114 3.03 -8.15 1.69
CA ILE A 114 4.31 -7.86 1.06
C ILE A 114 4.47 -8.69 -0.21
N VAL A 115 4.88 -8.01 -1.28
CA VAL A 115 5.19 -8.59 -2.57
C VAL A 115 6.62 -8.28 -2.91
N ASN A 116 7.38 -9.32 -3.22
CA ASN A 116 8.71 -9.22 -3.80
C ASN A 116 8.66 -9.84 -5.19
N ASN A 117 8.63 -9.00 -6.23
CA ASN A 117 8.64 -9.43 -7.62
C ASN A 117 9.98 -9.04 -8.25
N ASN A 118 11.02 -9.78 -7.91
CA ASN A 118 12.37 -9.58 -8.43
C ASN A 118 12.63 -10.68 -9.46
N SER A 119 12.25 -10.43 -10.72
CA SER A 119 12.66 -11.24 -11.87
C SER A 119 14.15 -11.12 -12.12
#